data_AF-A0A523E326-F1
#
_entry.id   AF-A0A523E326-F1
#
_cell.length_a   1.000
_cell.length_b   1.000
_cell.length_c   1.000
_cell.angle_alpha   90.00
_cell.angle_beta   90.00
_cell.angle_gamma   90.00
#
_symmetry.space_group_name_H-M   'P 1'
#
loop_
_entity.id
_entity.type
_entity.pdbx_description
1 polymer ?
#
loop_
_entity_poly.entity_id
_entity_poly.type
_entity_poly.pdbx_seq_one_letter_code
_entity_poly.pdbx_strand_id
1 'polypeptide(L)'
;MNRTRGASNGCYGGFETGTLEELLPRSDVVVTATGAKNVLGRSHFGQLQDGCFLLNAGHSPDEIDVDGLGARTELVPCVEEARLGERSIYPFASGSMANLTEGQGDTLNACDLTLATMLAQRAGLRFIFSKAMTGYGLGVVPLRPMCGSR
;
A
#
# COMPACT_ATOMS: atom_id res chain seq x y z
N MET A 1 -10.46 -31.12 10.71
CA MET A 1 -10.82 -30.09 11.71
C MET A 1 -10.87 -28.76 10.99
N ASN A 2 -12.08 -28.29 10.66
CA ASN A 2 -12.33 -27.14 9.79
C ASN A 2 -11.95 -25.84 10.52
N ARG A 3 -10.84 -25.20 10.14
CA ARG A 3 -10.49 -23.86 10.64
C ARG A 3 -11.34 -22.86 9.87
N THR A 4 -12.25 -22.20 10.58
CA THR A 4 -12.94 -20.98 10.12
C THR A 4 -11.90 -19.92 9.77
N ARG A 5 -11.52 -19.86 8.48
CA ARG A 5 -10.73 -18.79 7.90
C ARG A 5 -11.53 -17.50 8.02
N GLY A 6 -10.93 -16.45 8.57
CA GLY A 6 -11.57 -15.13 8.63
C GLY A 6 -11.99 -14.71 7.23
N ALA A 7 -13.27 -14.43 7.03
CA ALA A 7 -13.82 -14.06 5.73
C ALA A 7 -13.34 -12.64 5.38
N SER A 8 -12.22 -12.53 4.67
CA SER A 8 -11.84 -11.30 4.00
C SER A 8 -12.61 -11.17 2.69
N ASN A 9 -12.79 -9.93 2.20
CA ASN A 9 -13.50 -9.71 0.93
C ASN A 9 -12.84 -10.42 -0.26
N GLY A 10 -11.54 -10.74 -0.16
CA GLY A 10 -10.82 -11.54 -1.15
C GLY A 10 -11.38 -12.96 -1.31
N CYS A 11 -11.86 -13.57 -0.22
CA CYS A 11 -12.51 -14.88 -0.28
C CYS A 11 -13.77 -14.86 -1.17
N TYR A 12 -14.57 -13.78 -1.09
CA TYR A 12 -15.78 -13.64 -1.91
C TYR A 12 -15.47 -13.39 -3.39
N GLY A 13 -14.29 -12.85 -3.69
CA GLY A 13 -13.77 -12.71 -5.06
C GLY A 13 -13.16 -13.99 -5.65
N GLY A 14 -13.15 -15.11 -4.90
CA GLY A 14 -12.55 -16.37 -5.35
C GLY A 14 -11.02 -16.41 -5.23
N PHE A 15 -10.41 -15.44 -4.56
CA PHE A 15 -8.97 -15.43 -4.32
C PHE A 15 -8.60 -16.37 -3.17
N GLU A 16 -7.46 -17.04 -3.28
CA GLU A 16 -6.91 -17.80 -2.18
C GLU A 16 -6.50 -16.85 -1.04
N THR A 17 -6.91 -17.20 0.18
CA THR A 17 -6.58 -16.45 1.38
C THR A 17 -5.92 -17.36 2.40
N GLY A 18 -4.88 -16.85 3.04
CA GLY A 18 -4.05 -17.56 4.01
C GLY A 18 -3.20 -16.58 4.79
N THR A 19 -2.39 -17.10 5.71
CA THR A 19 -1.39 -16.28 6.42
C THR A 19 -0.16 -16.05 5.55
N LEU A 20 0.68 -15.08 5.90
CA LEU A 20 1.94 -14.84 5.18
C LEU A 20 2.80 -16.11 5.15
N GLU A 21 2.89 -16.82 6.26
CA GLU A 21 3.70 -18.04 6.38
C GLU A 21 3.23 -19.17 5.45
N GLU A 22 1.93 -19.22 5.14
CA GLU A 22 1.36 -20.20 4.22
C GLU A 22 1.61 -19.85 2.74
N LEU A 23 1.75 -18.56 2.42
CA LEU A 23 1.75 -18.07 1.05
C LEU A 23 3.15 -17.70 0.53
N LEU A 24 4.01 -17.13 1.38
CA LEU A 24 5.35 -16.67 1.00
C LEU A 24 6.25 -17.74 0.35
N PRO A 25 6.25 -19.02 0.77
CA PRO A 25 7.13 -20.04 0.19
C PRO A 25 6.89 -20.36 -1.29
N ARG A 26 5.76 -19.93 -1.86
CA ARG A 26 5.37 -20.16 -3.25
C ARG A 26 5.02 -18.87 -4.00
N SER A 27 5.43 -17.73 -3.45
CA SER A 27 5.13 -16.42 -4.02
C SER A 27 6.31 -15.94 -4.84
N ASP A 28 6.12 -15.80 -6.15
CA ASP A 28 7.11 -15.16 -7.04
C ASP A 28 7.09 -13.62 -6.89
N VAL A 29 5.93 -13.05 -6.54
CA VAL A 29 5.72 -11.62 -6.35
C VAL A 29 4.90 -11.37 -5.10
N VAL A 30 5.36 -10.47 -4.24
CA VAL A 30 4.67 -10.04 -3.02
C VAL A 30 4.40 -8.54 -3.11
N VAL A 31 3.14 -8.16 -2.93
CA VAL A 31 2.70 -6.76 -2.93
C VAL A 31 2.08 -6.41 -1.58
N THR A 32 2.61 -5.40 -0.89
CA THR A 32 2.02 -4.86 0.33
C THR A 32 1.14 -3.65 0.02
N ALA A 33 -0.05 -3.56 0.64
CA ALA A 33 -1.00 -2.48 0.44
C ALA A 33 -1.86 -2.25 1.71
N THR A 34 -1.23 -2.35 2.87
CA THR A 34 -1.92 -2.44 4.17
C THR A 34 -1.98 -1.12 4.93
N GLY A 35 -1.09 -0.18 4.62
CA GLY A 35 -0.83 1.03 5.39
C GLY A 35 -0.15 0.78 6.75
N ALA A 36 0.18 -0.47 7.08
CA ALA A 36 0.75 -0.85 8.36
C ALA A 36 2.26 -1.08 8.27
N LYS A 37 3.01 -0.58 9.25
CA LYS A 37 4.46 -0.78 9.28
C LYS A 37 4.83 -2.24 9.54
N ASN A 38 5.95 -2.68 8.96
CA ASN A 38 6.60 -3.95 9.21
C ASN A 38 5.68 -5.16 8.94
N VAL A 39 4.88 -5.09 7.88
CA VAL A 39 4.06 -6.21 7.41
C VAL A 39 4.96 -7.34 6.92
N LEU A 40 5.96 -7.00 6.12
CA LEU A 40 6.99 -7.94 5.67
C LEU A 40 8.33 -7.61 6.35
N GLY A 41 8.47 -8.08 7.58
CA GLY A 41 9.71 -7.99 8.36
C GLY A 41 10.72 -9.14 8.16
N ARG A 42 11.87 -9.03 8.82
CA ARG A 42 13.00 -9.99 8.77
C ARG A 42 12.63 -11.46 8.99
N SER A 43 11.66 -11.73 9.86
CA SER A 43 11.18 -13.08 10.15
C SER A 43 10.55 -13.78 8.93
N HIS A 44 10.11 -13.01 7.95
CA HIS A 44 9.45 -13.51 6.74
C HIS A 44 10.43 -13.76 5.60
N PHE A 45 11.56 -13.05 5.54
CA PHE A 45 12.49 -13.15 4.41
C PHE A 45 13.09 -14.55 4.24
N GLY A 46 13.26 -15.28 5.34
CA GLY A 46 13.69 -16.68 5.30
C GLY A 46 12.68 -17.64 4.66
N GLN A 47 11.44 -17.20 4.44
CA GLN A 47 10.36 -17.98 3.84
C GLN A 47 10.12 -17.60 2.37
N LEU A 48 10.77 -16.56 1.87
CA LEU A 48 10.65 -16.15 0.48
C LEU A 48 11.28 -17.19 -0.45
N GLN A 49 10.63 -17.36 -1.60
CA GLN A 49 11.15 -18.12 -2.73
C GLN A 49 12.37 -17.41 -3.34
N ASP A 50 13.29 -18.19 -3.92
CA ASP A 50 14.36 -17.62 -4.72
C ASP A 50 13.80 -16.84 -5.93
N GLY A 51 14.34 -15.65 -6.17
CA GLY A 51 13.90 -14.75 -7.22
C GLY A 51 12.63 -13.95 -6.92
N CYS A 52 12.17 -13.93 -5.66
CA CYS A 52 10.94 -13.24 -5.29
C CYS A 52 11.05 -11.70 -5.41
N PHE A 53 10.06 -11.07 -6.03
CA PHE A 53 9.94 -9.62 -6.13
C PHE A 53 9.09 -9.04 -5.01
N LEU A 54 9.58 -7.97 -4.38
CA LEU A 54 8.87 -7.28 -3.29
C LEU A 54 8.48 -5.87 -3.73
N LEU A 55 7.18 -5.60 -3.75
CA LEU A 55 6.62 -4.30 -4.14
C LEU A 55 5.74 -3.74 -3.03
N ASN A 56 5.83 -2.43 -2.82
CA ASN A 56 4.91 -1.71 -1.95
C ASN A 56 3.96 -0.87 -2.81
N ALA A 57 2.66 -1.11 -2.66
CA ALA A 57 1.60 -0.28 -3.24
C ALA A 57 0.92 0.60 -2.17
N GLY A 58 1.34 0.50 -0.92
CA GLY A 58 0.84 1.32 0.19
C GLY A 58 1.60 2.63 0.37
N HIS A 59 1.04 3.49 1.22
CA HIS A 59 1.58 4.84 1.46
C HIS A 59 2.82 4.85 2.36
N SER A 60 2.95 3.86 3.25
CA SER A 60 4.08 3.79 4.16
C SER A 60 5.22 3.03 3.49
N PRO A 61 6.40 3.62 3.25
CA PRO A 61 7.56 2.87 2.74
C PRO A 61 7.96 1.74 3.70
N ASP A 62 7.70 1.93 5.00
CA ASP A 62 8.02 0.96 6.05
C ASP A 62 7.11 -0.28 6.10
N GLU A 63 6.23 -0.53 5.11
CA GLU A 63 5.46 -1.79 5.06
C GLU A 63 6.37 -3.01 4.90
N ILE A 64 7.51 -2.83 4.24
CA ILE A 64 8.54 -3.85 4.02
C ILE A 64 9.82 -3.39 4.72
N ASP A 65 10.41 -4.22 5.58
CA ASP A 65 11.70 -3.92 6.22
C ASP A 65 12.85 -4.18 5.22
N VAL A 66 12.95 -3.33 4.19
CA VAL A 66 13.96 -3.48 3.13
C VAL A 66 15.38 -3.39 3.69
N ASP A 67 15.60 -2.59 4.75
CA ASP A 67 16.88 -2.53 5.46
C ASP A 67 17.25 -3.85 6.13
N GLY A 68 16.24 -4.62 6.56
CA GLY A 68 16.40 -5.98 7.06
C GLY A 68 16.94 -6.99 6.03
N LEU A 69 16.89 -6.68 4.73
CA LEU A 69 17.50 -7.50 3.68
C LEU A 69 19.03 -7.34 3.61
N GLY A 70 19.59 -6.32 4.27
CA GLY A 70 21.03 -6.06 4.27
C GLY A 70 21.52 -5.34 3.01
N ALA A 71 22.73 -5.66 2.59
CA ALA A 71 23.36 -5.02 1.43
C ALA A 71 22.64 -5.39 0.12
N ARG A 72 22.42 -4.39 -0.73
CA ARG A 72 21.70 -4.52 -2.00
C ARG A 72 22.51 -3.91 -3.14
N THR A 73 22.37 -4.49 -4.33
CA THR A 73 23.00 -3.97 -5.55
C THR A 73 21.91 -3.59 -6.53
N GLU A 74 21.89 -2.35 -7.01
CA GLU A 74 20.96 -1.95 -8.08
C GLU A 74 21.34 -2.65 -9.39
N LEU A 75 20.38 -3.39 -9.97
CA LEU A 75 20.57 -4.11 -11.23
C LEU A 75 20.12 -3.27 -12.43
N VAL A 76 18.95 -2.64 -12.28
CA VAL A 76 18.35 -1.66 -13.18
C VAL A 76 17.66 -0.61 -12.31
N PRO A 77 17.31 0.58 -12.86
CA PRO A 77 16.69 1.63 -12.06
C PRO A 77 15.53 1.09 -11.21
N CYS A 78 15.60 1.35 -9.90
CA CYS A 78 14.60 0.94 -8.91
C CYS A 78 14.42 -0.57 -8.69
N VAL A 79 15.25 -1.43 -9.28
CA VAL A 79 15.28 -2.86 -8.97
C VAL A 79 16.63 -3.21 -8.36
N GLU A 80 16.61 -3.55 -7.08
CA GLU A 80 17.79 -3.94 -6.35
C GLU A 80 17.81 -5.47 -6.14
N GLU A 81 18.98 -6.09 -6.11
CA GLU A 81 19.17 -7.47 -5.68
C GLU A 81 19.70 -7.50 -4.25
N ALA A 82 19.00 -8.21 -3.36
CA ALA A 82 19.45 -8.57 -2.03
C ALA A 82 19.73 -10.07 -1.97
N ARG A 83 20.95 -10.47 -1.60
CA ARG A 83 21.31 -11.89 -1.44
C ARG A 83 21.13 -12.36 0.00
N LEU A 84 20.25 -13.35 0.18
CA LEU A 84 19.95 -14.01 1.44
C LEU A 84 20.40 -15.48 1.39
N GLY A 85 21.69 -15.71 1.63
CA GLY A 85 22.29 -17.04 1.44
C GLY A 85 22.35 -17.41 -0.04
N GLU A 86 21.72 -18.52 -0.42
CA GLU A 86 21.63 -18.96 -1.82
C GLU A 86 20.46 -18.34 -2.59
N ARG A 87 19.69 -17.45 -1.95
CA ARG A 87 18.50 -16.83 -2.55
C ARG A 87 18.76 -15.37 -2.94
N SER A 88 18.26 -14.99 -4.10
CA SER A 88 18.17 -13.59 -4.54
C SER A 88 16.74 -13.07 -4.35
N ILE A 89 16.61 -11.93 -3.68
CA ILE A 89 15.34 -11.23 -3.47
C ILE A 89 15.42 -9.86 -4.14
N TYR A 90 14.34 -9.45 -4.81
CA TYR A 90 14.30 -8.24 -5.61
C TYR A 90 13.33 -7.19 -5.03
N PRO A 91 13.75 -6.39 -4.04
CA PRO A 91 12.97 -5.24 -3.61
C PRO A 91 12.91 -4.16 -4.70
N PHE A 92 11.71 -3.62 -4.89
CA PHE A 92 11.46 -2.53 -5.82
C PHE A 92 11.50 -1.18 -5.10
N ALA A 93 12.15 -0.18 -5.70
CA ALA A 93 12.19 1.22 -5.26
C ALA A 93 12.56 1.39 -3.78
N SER A 94 13.41 0.50 -3.25
CA SER A 94 13.74 0.40 -1.83
C SER A 94 12.51 0.40 -0.89
N GLY A 95 11.39 -0.20 -1.32
CA GLY A 95 10.14 -0.26 -0.55
C GLY A 95 9.23 0.95 -0.70
N SER A 96 9.59 1.92 -1.54
CA SER A 96 8.71 3.06 -1.87
C SER A 96 7.48 2.62 -2.68
N MET A 97 6.48 3.51 -2.71
CA MET A 97 5.23 3.27 -3.43
C MET A 97 5.47 3.09 -4.94
N ALA A 98 5.39 1.84 -5.41
CA ALA A 98 5.81 1.43 -6.74
C ALA A 98 5.09 2.19 -7.87
N ASN A 99 3.79 2.46 -7.72
CA ASN A 99 2.99 3.16 -8.72
C ASN A 99 3.32 4.66 -8.85
N LEU A 100 4.05 5.25 -7.90
CA LEU A 100 4.50 6.65 -7.96
C LEU A 100 6.00 6.78 -8.23
N THR A 101 6.81 5.83 -7.76
CA THR A 101 8.26 5.90 -7.97
C THR A 101 8.65 5.65 -9.42
N GLU A 102 8.01 4.68 -10.08
CA GLU A 102 8.27 4.35 -11.50
C GLU A 102 6.99 4.28 -12.35
N GLY A 103 5.81 4.44 -11.72
CA GLY A 103 4.54 4.59 -12.41
C GLY A 103 4.14 6.06 -12.57
N GLN A 104 3.20 6.33 -13.49
CA GLN A 104 2.63 7.68 -13.66
C GLN A 104 1.57 8.03 -12.60
N GLY A 105 1.45 7.24 -11.54
CA GLY A 105 0.41 7.37 -10.54
C GLY A 105 -0.98 7.01 -11.07
N ASP A 106 -1.99 7.61 -10.46
CA ASP A 106 -3.38 7.36 -10.80
C ASP A 106 -3.75 7.98 -12.16
N THR A 107 -4.75 7.38 -12.81
CA THR A 107 -5.31 7.93 -14.06
C THR A 107 -5.83 9.36 -13.85
N LEU A 108 -5.79 10.19 -14.90
CA LEU A 108 -6.30 11.57 -14.86
C LEU A 108 -7.74 11.66 -14.32
N ASN A 109 -8.61 10.71 -14.68
CA ASN A 109 -9.99 10.69 -14.20
C ASN A 109 -10.08 10.51 -12.66
N ALA A 110 -9.21 9.68 -12.08
CA ALA A 110 -9.15 9.47 -10.63
C ALA A 110 -8.60 10.72 -9.92
N CYS A 111 -7.58 11.35 -10.52
CA CYS A 111 -7.06 12.64 -10.06
C CYS A 111 -8.13 13.75 -10.14
N ASP A 112 -8.89 13.85 -11.23
CA ASP A 112 -9.94 14.84 -11.43
C ASP A 112 -11.06 14.70 -10.39
N LEU A 113 -11.52 13.47 -10.14
CA LEU A 113 -12.52 13.22 -9.11
C LEU A 113 -12.00 13.63 -7.72
N THR A 114 -10.74 13.32 -7.42
CA THR A 114 -10.10 13.66 -6.14
C THR A 114 -9.97 15.18 -5.99
N LEU A 115 -9.48 15.88 -7.02
CA LEU A 115 -9.36 17.34 -7.05
C LEU A 115 -10.73 18.01 -6.96
N ALA A 116 -11.73 17.50 -7.68
CA ALA A 116 -13.11 17.98 -7.59
C ALA A 116 -13.67 17.83 -6.17
N THR A 117 -13.42 16.69 -5.52
CA THR A 117 -13.81 16.45 -4.13
C THR A 117 -13.11 17.43 -3.18
N MET A 118 -11.79 17.64 -3.35
CA MET A 118 -11.03 18.60 -2.54
C MET A 118 -11.49 20.05 -2.71
N LEU A 119 -11.90 20.46 -3.93
CA LEU A 119 -12.29 21.84 -4.24
C LEU A 119 -13.77 22.13 -3.96
N ALA A 120 -14.66 21.26 -4.44
CA ALA A 120 -16.10 21.53 -4.52
C ALA A 120 -16.86 21.19 -3.24
N GLN A 121 -16.32 20.32 -2.39
CA GLN A 121 -17.07 19.84 -1.23
C GLN A 121 -17.22 20.93 -0.17
N ARG A 122 -18.35 20.88 0.54
CA ARG A 122 -18.69 21.84 1.61
C ARG A 122 -17.76 21.80 2.83
N ALA A 123 -16.81 20.88 2.87
CA ALA A 123 -15.73 20.80 3.86
C ALA A 123 -14.33 20.77 3.19
N GLY A 124 -14.25 21.05 1.89
CA GLY A 124 -13.01 21.12 1.11
C GLY A 124 -12.33 22.48 1.22
N LEU A 125 -11.36 22.73 0.34
CA LEU A 125 -10.48 23.91 0.41
C LEU A 125 -11.25 25.23 0.47
N ARG A 126 -12.30 25.38 -0.35
CA ARG A 126 -13.15 26.58 -0.36
C ARG A 126 -13.84 26.83 0.98
N PHE A 127 -14.18 25.78 1.72
CA PHE A 127 -14.82 25.89 3.03
C PHE A 127 -13.83 26.33 4.10
N ILE A 128 -12.60 25.80 4.08
CA ILE A 128 -11.53 26.15 5.03
C ILE A 128 -11.29 27.68 5.03
N PHE A 129 -11.30 28.30 3.85
CA PHE A 129 -11.11 29.75 3.72
C PHE A 129 -12.41 30.57 3.85
N SER A 130 -13.55 29.94 4.15
CA SER A 130 -14.84 30.63 4.27
C SER A 130 -15.13 31.07 5.71
N LYS A 131 -15.97 32.10 5.86
CA LYS A 131 -16.52 32.50 7.16
C LYS A 131 -17.35 31.41 7.86
N ALA A 132 -17.73 30.34 7.17
CA ALA A 132 -18.45 29.23 7.78
C ALA A 132 -17.52 28.31 8.61
N MET A 133 -16.19 28.39 8.40
CA MET A 133 -15.20 27.62 9.16
C MET A 133 -14.98 28.15 10.58
N THR A 134 -15.27 29.43 10.87
CA THR A 134 -15.06 30.01 12.20
C THR A 134 -15.91 29.38 13.31
N GLY A 135 -16.95 28.61 12.95
CA GLY A 135 -17.74 27.82 13.90
C GLY A 135 -17.16 26.43 14.22
N TYR A 136 -16.05 26.03 13.59
CA TYR A 136 -15.41 24.73 13.79
C TYR A 136 -14.11 24.90 14.59
N GLY A 137 -13.93 24.07 15.61
CA GLY A 137 -12.67 23.97 16.36
C GLY A 137 -11.62 23.13 15.62
N LEU A 138 -10.41 23.05 16.19
CA LEU A 138 -9.36 22.16 15.69
C LEU A 138 -9.85 20.70 15.73
N GLY A 139 -9.86 20.02 14.60
CA GLY A 139 -10.30 18.64 14.53
C GLY A 139 -10.46 18.12 13.11
N VAL A 140 -10.82 16.85 13.01
CA VAL A 140 -11.12 16.18 11.73
C VAL A 140 -12.59 16.43 11.39
N VAL A 141 -12.83 17.09 10.26
CA VAL A 141 -14.19 17.33 9.75
C VAL A 141 -14.43 16.39 8.56
N PRO A 142 -15.21 15.30 8.72
CA PRO A 142 -15.49 14.40 7.62
C PRO A 142 -16.33 15.12 6.56
N LEU A 143 -16.10 14.75 5.30
CA LEU A 143 -16.92 15.22 4.19
C LEU A 143 -18.36 14.77 4.43
N ARG A 144 -19.30 15.73 4.50
CA ARG A 144 -20.72 15.37 4.57
C ARG A 144 -21.16 14.81 3.20
N PRO A 145 -21.95 13.73 3.17
CA PRO A 145 -22.61 13.29 1.95
C PRO A 145 -23.40 14.46 1.37
N MET A 146 -23.36 14.63 0.04
CA MET A 146 -24.33 15.50 -0.65
C MET A 146 -25.68 14.76 -0.66
N CYS A 147 -26.33 14.67 0.51
CA CYS A 147 -27.71 14.22 0.56
C CYS A 147 -28.54 15.28 -0.15
N GLY A 148 -29.05 14.95 -1.33
CA GLY A 148 -30.00 15.79 -2.03
C GLY A 148 -31.22 15.97 -1.14
N SER A 149 -31.54 17.21 -0.80
CA SER A 149 -32.91 17.57 -0.49
C SER A 149 -33.75 17.25 -1.73
N ARG A 150 -34.44 16.11 -1.71
CA ARG A 150 -35.74 16.01 -2.34
C ARG A 150 -36.78 16.29 -1.28
#